data_AF-A0A4Q3SNN9-F1
#
_entry.id   AF-A0A4Q3SNN9-F1
#
_cell.length_a   1.000
_cell.length_b   1.000
_cell.length_c   1.000
_cell.angle_alpha   90.00
_cell.angle_beta   90.00
_cell.angle_gamma   90.00
#
_symmetry.space_group_name_H-M   'P 1'
#
loop_
_entity.id
_entity.type
_entity.pdbx_description
1 polymer ?
#
loop_
_entity_poly.entity_id
_entity_poly.type
_entity_poly.pdbx_seq_one_letter_code
_entity_poly.pdbx_strand_id
1 'polypeptide(L)'
;AMARGEGVDSANSQFFLMRQAYPSLEKRYTGWGRVVSGLDVVRAIKVGEPVAAPQDKMDKVRILSDIPAAERPKVRVIDPKSAWFRAEIESARARMGADFSACAIRIPSEVK
;
A
#
# COMPACT_ATOMS: atom_id res chain seq x y z
N ALA A 1 -6.35 -0.02 -3.64
CA ALA A 1 -7.05 -0.53 -4.85
C ALA A 1 -8.46 0.06 -4.87
N MET A 2 -9.10 0.14 -6.03
CA MET A 2 -10.47 0.68 -6.12
C MET A 2 -11.50 -0.32 -5.60
N ALA A 3 -12.41 0.12 -4.74
CA ALA A 3 -13.60 -0.65 -4.40
C ALA A 3 -14.61 -0.55 -5.56
N ARG A 4 -15.46 -1.57 -5.67
CA ARG A 4 -16.50 -1.66 -6.70
C ARG A 4 -17.71 -2.43 -6.17
N GLY A 5 -18.87 -2.19 -6.78
CA GLY A 5 -20.03 -3.07 -6.63
C GLY A 5 -19.85 -4.35 -7.45
N GLU A 6 -20.96 -5.02 -7.75
CA GLU A 6 -20.93 -6.30 -8.48
C GLU A 6 -20.38 -6.18 -9.90
N GLY A 7 -20.74 -5.10 -10.61
CA GLY A 7 -20.24 -4.80 -11.96
C GLY A 7 -18.75 -4.50 -11.98
N VAL A 8 -18.02 -5.02 -12.97
CA VAL A 8 -16.57 -4.83 -13.11
C VAL A 8 -16.18 -3.37 -13.34
N ASP A 9 -17.03 -2.60 -14.03
CA ASP A 9 -16.82 -1.17 -14.34
C ASP A 9 -17.55 -0.22 -13.37
N SER A 10 -17.88 -0.69 -12.17
CA SER A 10 -18.64 0.11 -11.18
C SER A 10 -17.76 0.89 -10.19
N ALA A 11 -16.44 0.80 -10.31
CA ALA A 11 -15.52 1.56 -9.47
C ALA A 11 -15.64 3.07 -9.74
N ASN A 12 -15.62 3.88 -8.68
CA ASN A 12 -15.66 5.35 -8.80
C ASN A 12 -14.73 6.01 -7.77
N SER A 13 -15.24 6.34 -6.58
CA SER A 13 -14.50 7.14 -5.59
C SER A 13 -14.00 6.34 -4.38
N GLN A 14 -14.59 5.17 -4.14
CA GLN A 14 -14.22 4.35 -3.00
C GLN A 14 -12.95 3.55 -3.30
N PHE A 15 -12.03 3.53 -2.36
CA PHE A 15 -10.82 2.71 -2.41
C PHE A 15 -10.60 2.03 -1.07
N PHE A 16 -9.77 1.00 -1.09
CA PHE A 16 -9.34 0.31 0.12
C PHE A 16 -7.82 0.19 0.16
N LEU A 17 -7.30 0.16 1.38
CA LEU A 17 -5.89 -0.02 1.69
C LEU A 17 -5.68 -1.42 2.25
N MET A 18 -4.74 -2.16 1.64
CA MET A 18 -4.43 -3.51 2.07
C MET A 18 -3.69 -3.49 3.42
N ARG A 19 -4.28 -4.09 4.47
CA ARG A 19 -3.60 -4.28 5.77
C ARG A 19 -2.62 -5.46 5.74
N GLN A 20 -2.89 -6.43 4.89
CA GLN A 20 -2.13 -7.65 4.66
C GLN A 20 -2.28 -8.13 3.22
N ALA A 21 -1.48 -9.13 2.83
CA ALA A 21 -1.64 -9.77 1.53
C ALA A 21 -3.00 -10.46 1.43
N TYR A 22 -3.68 -10.33 0.29
CA TYR A 22 -4.96 -10.99 0.06
C TYR A 22 -5.08 -11.41 -1.42
N PRO A 23 -4.42 -12.52 -1.81
CA PRO A 23 -4.29 -12.93 -3.21
C PRO A 23 -5.61 -13.15 -3.94
N SER A 24 -6.70 -13.43 -3.22
CA SER A 24 -8.04 -13.63 -3.79
C SER A 24 -8.63 -12.41 -4.48
N LEU A 25 -8.03 -11.22 -4.33
CA LEU A 25 -8.44 -9.99 -5.04
C LEU A 25 -7.68 -9.77 -6.34
N GLU A 26 -6.57 -10.49 -6.57
CA GLU A 26 -5.76 -10.35 -7.76
C GLU A 26 -6.59 -10.60 -9.01
N LYS A 27 -6.41 -9.76 -10.03
CA LYS A 27 -7.19 -9.77 -11.30
C LYS A 27 -8.71 -9.55 -11.14
N ARG A 28 -9.21 -9.26 -9.93
CA ARG A 28 -10.64 -8.96 -9.66
C ARG A 28 -10.90 -7.51 -9.28
N TYR A 29 -9.85 -6.80 -8.86
CA TYR A 29 -9.87 -5.40 -8.44
C TYR A 29 -8.70 -4.64 -9.07
N THR A 30 -8.89 -3.33 -9.25
CA THR A 30 -7.87 -2.44 -9.83
C THR A 30 -6.86 -2.02 -8.77
N GLY A 31 -5.73 -2.71 -8.73
CA GLY A 31 -4.53 -2.27 -7.99
C GLY A 31 -3.81 -1.15 -8.74
N TRP A 32 -3.67 0.03 -8.11
CA TRP A 32 -3.09 1.22 -8.76
C TRP A 32 -2.00 1.91 -7.94
N GLY A 33 -1.70 1.43 -6.73
CA GLY A 33 -0.75 2.09 -5.85
C GLY A 33 -0.35 1.24 -4.65
N ARG A 34 0.66 1.71 -3.93
CA ARG A 34 1.21 1.09 -2.73
C ARG A 34 1.47 2.15 -1.66
N VAL A 35 1.24 1.79 -0.41
CA VAL A 35 1.66 2.58 0.75
C VAL A 35 3.20 2.51 0.87
N VAL A 36 3.87 3.64 0.68
CA VAL A 36 5.34 3.79 0.79
C VAL A 36 5.79 4.33 2.14
N SER A 37 4.87 4.82 2.96
CA SER A 37 5.11 5.26 4.34
C SER A 37 3.80 5.19 5.13
N GLY A 38 3.87 4.87 6.42
CA GLY A 38 2.69 4.81 7.30
C GLY A 38 1.82 3.55 7.15
N LEU A 39 2.39 2.40 6.76
CA LEU A 39 1.62 1.14 6.69
C LEU A 39 1.11 0.69 8.07
N ASP A 40 1.86 0.99 9.12
CA ASP A 40 1.46 0.85 10.52
C ASP A 40 0.24 1.72 10.85
N VAL A 41 0.19 2.97 10.38
CA VAL A 41 -0.99 3.85 10.51
C VAL A 41 -2.20 3.24 9.83
N VAL A 42 -2.05 2.73 8.59
CA VAL A 42 -3.13 2.01 7.88
C VAL A 42 -3.63 0.80 8.68
N ARG A 43 -2.72 0.06 9.32
CA ARG A 43 -3.05 -1.09 10.16
C ARG A 43 -3.69 -0.70 11.50
N ALA A 44 -3.54 0.55 11.94
CA ALA A 44 -4.12 1.08 13.17
C ALA A 44 -5.53 1.66 12.99
N ILE A 45 -6.01 1.85 11.75
CA ILE A 45 -7.38 2.31 11.47
C ILE A 45 -8.40 1.39 12.17
N LYS A 46 -9.37 2.00 12.87
CA LYS A 46 -10.42 1.32 13.64
C LYS A 46 -11.18 0.30 12.77
N VAL A 47 -11.50 -0.85 13.37
CA VAL A 47 -12.16 -1.98 12.70
C VAL A 47 -13.65 -2.07 13.04
N GLY A 48 -14.47 -2.48 12.07
CA GLY A 48 -15.93 -2.66 12.23
C GLY A 48 -16.68 -2.48 10.91
N GLU A 49 -17.86 -3.10 10.80
CA GLU A 49 -18.73 -3.05 9.61
C GLU A 49 -20.19 -2.71 10.02
N PRO A 50 -20.55 -1.42 10.21
CA PRO A 50 -19.69 -0.23 10.17
C PRO A 50 -18.94 0.00 11.50
N VAL A 51 -17.85 0.77 11.45
CA VAL A 51 -17.12 1.23 12.64
C VAL A 51 -17.99 2.19 13.46
N ALA A 52 -18.08 1.96 14.78
CA ALA A 52 -18.78 2.85 15.72
C ALA A 52 -18.10 4.23 15.80
N ALA A 53 -18.90 5.27 16.08
CA ALA A 53 -18.36 6.61 16.23
C ALA A 53 -17.45 6.72 17.49
N PRO A 54 -16.36 7.51 17.44
CA PRO A 54 -15.89 8.31 16.30
C PRO A 54 -15.06 7.49 15.29
N GLN A 55 -15.38 7.63 14.00
CA GLN A 55 -14.62 7.05 12.90
C GLN A 55 -13.33 7.84 12.62
N ASP A 56 -12.30 7.15 12.13
CA ASP A 56 -11.09 7.82 11.63
C ASP A 56 -11.40 8.55 10.32
N LYS A 57 -10.72 9.68 10.08
CA LYS A 57 -11.01 10.57 8.96
C LYS A 57 -9.77 10.84 8.14
N MET A 58 -9.97 11.00 6.83
CA MET A 58 -8.97 11.60 5.95
C MET A 58 -9.19 13.11 5.93
N ASP A 59 -8.61 13.82 6.90
CA ASP A 59 -8.81 15.27 7.05
C ASP A 59 -8.21 16.06 5.88
N LYS A 60 -7.17 15.51 5.24
CA LYS A 60 -6.51 16.13 4.09
C LYS A 60 -5.93 15.07 3.17
N VAL A 61 -6.27 15.17 1.88
CA VAL A 61 -5.71 14.34 0.81
C VAL A 61 -5.16 15.29 -0.25
N ARG A 62 -3.89 15.10 -0.63
CA ARG A 62 -3.20 15.97 -1.61
C ARG A 62 -2.33 15.13 -2.53
N ILE A 63 -2.25 15.53 -3.80
CA ILE A 63 -1.23 15.03 -4.72
C ILE A 63 0.08 15.76 -4.42
N LEU A 64 1.20 15.05 -4.48
CA LEU A 64 2.51 15.59 -4.14
C LEU A 64 2.87 16.83 -5.00
N SER A 65 2.45 16.85 -6.27
CA SER A 65 2.62 17.98 -7.20
C SER A 65 1.93 19.26 -6.73
N ASP A 66 0.84 19.12 -5.98
CA ASP A 66 -0.01 20.26 -5.58
C ASP A 66 0.46 20.87 -4.25
N ILE A 67 1.42 20.23 -3.57
CA ILE A 67 2.05 20.78 -2.37
C ILE A 67 3.08 21.83 -2.79
N PRO A 68 3.09 23.03 -2.16
CA PRO A 68 4.12 24.05 -2.41
C PRO A 68 5.52 23.47 -2.29
N ALA A 69 6.44 23.88 -3.16
CA ALA A 69 7.78 23.29 -3.23
C ALA A 69 8.55 23.36 -1.89
N ALA A 70 8.31 24.38 -1.07
CA ALA A 70 8.90 24.54 0.25
C ALA A 70 8.43 23.50 1.29
N GLU A 71 7.23 22.93 1.11
CA GLU A 71 6.61 21.95 2.02
C GLU A 71 6.58 20.53 1.44
N ARG A 72 7.01 20.37 0.18
CA ARG A 72 6.86 19.10 -0.55
C ARG A 72 7.88 18.07 -0.04
N PRO A 73 7.44 16.94 0.52
CA PRO A 73 8.35 15.89 0.95
C PRO A 73 9.03 15.22 -0.25
N LYS A 74 10.27 14.79 -0.04
CA LYS A 74 11.06 13.99 -0.99
C LYS A 74 10.85 12.52 -0.70
N VAL A 75 10.31 11.79 -1.67
CA VAL A 75 10.10 10.35 -1.59
C VAL A 75 11.16 9.63 -2.43
N ARG A 76 11.85 8.67 -1.83
CA ARG A 76 12.77 7.76 -2.52
C ARG A 76 12.33 6.32 -2.29
N VAL A 77 12.44 5.49 -3.32
CA VAL A 77 12.14 4.06 -3.26
C VAL A 77 13.36 3.31 -3.78
N ILE A 78 13.65 2.14 -3.22
CA ILE A 78 14.74 1.28 -3.69
C ILE A 78 14.61 1.02 -5.20
N ASP A 79 15.75 1.00 -5.91
CA ASP A 79 15.80 0.52 -7.28
C ASP A 79 15.68 -1.02 -7.30
N PRO A 80 14.63 -1.59 -7.93
CA PRO A 80 14.46 -3.04 -8.04
C PRO A 80 15.58 -3.75 -8.81
N LYS A 81 16.42 -3.02 -9.56
CA LYS A 81 17.58 -3.57 -10.29
C LYS A 81 18.86 -3.60 -9.46
N SER A 82 18.86 -2.96 -8.28
CA SER A 82 20.04 -2.85 -7.41
C SER A 82 20.51 -4.20 -6.87
N ALA A 83 21.79 -4.28 -6.49
CA ALA A 83 22.35 -5.44 -5.80
C ALA A 83 21.69 -5.68 -4.44
N TRP A 84 21.34 -4.59 -3.73
CA TRP A 84 20.63 -4.66 -2.46
C TRP A 84 19.26 -5.35 -2.61
N PHE A 85 18.48 -4.97 -3.63
CA PHE A 85 17.14 -5.55 -3.81
C PHE A 85 17.19 -7.04 -4.16
N ARG A 86 18.17 -7.44 -4.97
CA ARG A 86 18.45 -8.86 -5.23
C ARG A 86 18.76 -9.62 -3.93
N ALA A 87 19.61 -9.07 -3.06
CA ALA A 87 19.93 -9.69 -1.78
C ALA A 87 18.70 -9.79 -0.84
N GLU A 88 17.81 -8.79 -0.84
CA GLU A 88 16.54 -8.85 -0.09
C GLU A 88 15.62 -9.98 -0.59
N ILE A 89 15.54 -10.20 -1.91
CA ILE A 89 14.77 -11.32 -2.46
C ILE A 89 15.32 -12.66 -1.96
N GLU A 90 16.64 -12.85 -2.03
CA GLU A 90 17.28 -14.08 -1.56
C GLU A 90 17.08 -14.30 -0.06
N SER A 91 17.21 -13.23 0.74
CA SER A 91 16.92 -13.26 2.18
C SER A 91 15.46 -13.62 2.46
N ALA A 92 14.51 -13.02 1.74
CA ALA A 92 13.09 -13.34 1.89
C ALA A 92 12.77 -14.79 1.50
N ARG A 93 13.38 -15.31 0.42
CA ARG A 93 13.25 -16.72 0.02
C ARG A 93 13.80 -17.65 1.09
N ALA A 94 15.00 -17.39 1.59
CA ALA A 94 15.63 -18.21 2.63
C ALA A 94 14.82 -18.23 3.93
N ARG A 95 14.24 -17.09 4.33
CA ARG A 95 13.42 -16.97 5.54
C ARG A 95 12.07 -17.67 5.44
N MET A 96 11.47 -17.75 4.24
CA MET A 96 10.10 -18.25 4.07
C MET A 96 10.01 -19.64 3.45
N GLY A 97 11.04 -20.11 2.76
CA GLY A 97 11.02 -21.42 2.10
C GLY A 97 9.82 -21.56 1.15
N ALA A 98 9.02 -22.60 1.36
CA ALA A 98 7.84 -22.91 0.55
C ALA A 98 6.74 -21.83 0.61
N ASP A 99 6.70 -21.02 1.67
CA ASP A 99 5.69 -19.97 1.85
C ASP A 99 6.05 -18.66 1.14
N PHE A 100 7.19 -18.62 0.44
CA PHE A 100 7.66 -17.41 -0.23
C PHE A 100 6.63 -16.86 -1.22
N SER A 101 6.36 -15.56 -1.10
CA SER A 101 5.57 -14.80 -2.08
C SER A 101 6.17 -13.41 -2.30
N ALA A 102 5.85 -12.80 -3.45
CA ALA A 102 6.29 -11.44 -3.76
C ALA A 102 5.82 -10.41 -2.70
N CYS A 103 4.70 -10.67 -2.01
CA CYS A 103 4.19 -9.81 -0.95
C CYS A 103 5.09 -9.76 0.29
N ALA A 104 6.00 -10.71 0.46
CA ALA A 104 6.91 -10.77 1.59
C ALA A 104 8.22 -9.99 1.38
N ILE A 105 8.50 -9.56 0.14
CA ILE A 105 9.69 -8.78 -0.18
C ILE A 105 9.51 -7.38 0.42
N ARG A 106 10.48 -6.94 1.23
CA ARG A 106 10.49 -5.56 1.71
C ARG A 106 10.93 -4.66 0.58
N ILE A 107 10.19 -3.57 0.38
CA ILE A 107 10.52 -2.52 -0.58
C ILE A 107 10.81 -1.27 0.26
N PRO A 108 12.08 -1.01 0.62
CA PRO A 108 12.42 0.18 1.37
C PRO A 108 12.04 1.43 0.59
N SER A 109 11.49 2.38 1.34
CA SER A 109 11.21 3.72 0.88
C SER A 109 11.46 4.69 2.02
N GLU A 110 11.84 5.90 1.64
CA GLU A 110 12.19 6.96 2.56
C GLU A 110 11.41 8.21 2.16
N VAL A 111 10.83 8.87 3.16
CA VAL A 111 10.11 10.13 3.00
C VAL A 111 10.81 11.14 3.90
N LYS A 112 11.37 12.20 3.30
CA LYS A 112 12.04 13.31 3.99
C LYS A 112 11.35 14.63 3.73
#